data_AF-A0A9D4F5B7-F1
#
_entry.id   AF-A0A9D4F5B7-F1
#
_cell.length_a   1.000
_cell.length_b   1.000
_cell.length_c   1.000
_cell.angle_alpha   90.00
_cell.angle_beta   90.00
_cell.angle_gamma   90.00
#
_symmetry.space_group_name_H-M   'P 1'
#
loop_
_entity.id
_entity.type
_entity.pdbx_description
1 polymer ?
#
loop_
_entity_poly.entity_id
_entity_poly.type
_entity_poly.pdbx_seq_one_letter_code
_entity_poly.pdbx_strand_id
1 'polypeptide(L)'
;MTEQIDDVRSNNARLETDLANKEREQQAKNERVSNMEEERDWLADMLNESQSVSFYDSIEGKYSYELRQCIYTLLSLNVSAQNVEHVIKCVLKIVGKQCEKLPARSTVLNMNVERLILSQMQLGEVMPEKTNLSCLEGYSKKMIHFGLWQSEE
;
A
#
# COMPACT_ATOMS: atom_id res chain seq x y z
N MET A 1 42.06 71.48 -10.07
CA MET A 1 40.60 71.37 -9.86
C MET A 1 39.93 70.54 -10.96
N THR A 2 40.37 70.65 -12.22
CA THR A 2 39.95 69.78 -13.33
C THR A 2 40.42 68.33 -13.19
N GLU A 3 41.65 68.10 -12.73
CA GLU A 3 42.23 66.76 -12.55
C GLU A 3 41.43 65.87 -11.57
N GLN A 4 40.95 66.45 -10.45
CA GLN A 4 40.08 65.75 -9.50
C GLN A 4 38.71 65.38 -10.10
N ILE A 5 38.22 66.13 -11.08
CA ILE A 5 36.93 65.84 -11.73
C ILE A 5 37.09 64.66 -12.70
N ASP A 6 38.22 64.57 -13.39
CA ASP A 6 38.49 63.47 -14.32
C ASP A 6 38.75 62.14 -13.59
N ASP A 7 39.43 62.16 -12.44
CA ASP A 7 39.61 60.97 -11.59
C ASP A 7 38.26 60.44 -11.04
N VAL A 8 37.37 61.35 -10.63
CA VAL A 8 36.02 60.97 -10.15
C VAL A 8 35.19 60.38 -11.29
N ARG A 9 35.28 60.93 -12.51
CA ARG A 9 34.60 60.36 -13.69
C ARG A 9 35.12 58.97 -14.05
N SER A 10 36.44 58.78 -14.01
CA SER A 10 37.09 57.49 -14.24
C SER A 10 36.66 56.43 -13.22
N ASN A 11 36.59 56.81 -11.94
CA ASN A 11 36.12 55.92 -10.87
C ASN A 11 34.62 55.58 -11.00
N ASN A 12 33.76 56.53 -11.35
CA ASN A 12 32.35 56.25 -11.60
C ASN A 12 32.14 55.29 -12.77
N ALA A 13 32.87 55.47 -13.88
CA ALA A 13 32.79 54.56 -15.02
C ALA A 13 33.20 53.12 -14.64
N ARG A 14 34.23 52.96 -13.81
CA ARG A 14 34.64 51.65 -13.27
C ARG A 14 33.56 51.02 -12.38
N LEU A 15 32.97 51.82 -11.49
CA LEU A 15 31.88 51.36 -10.62
C LEU A 15 30.66 50.91 -11.43
N GLU A 16 30.30 51.65 -12.48
CA GLU A 16 29.20 51.28 -13.38
C GLU A 16 29.47 49.95 -14.10
N THR A 17 30.71 49.73 -14.57
CA THR A 17 31.08 48.44 -15.19
C THR A 17 31.07 47.29 -14.20
N ASP A 18 31.52 47.51 -12.97
CA ASP A 18 31.54 46.47 -11.93
C ASP A 18 30.13 46.12 -11.45
N LEU A 19 29.24 47.10 -11.34
CA LEU A 19 27.82 46.90 -11.03
C LEU A 19 27.14 46.07 -12.13
N ALA A 20 27.33 46.44 -13.40
CA ALA A 20 26.76 45.69 -14.52
C ALA A 20 27.26 44.24 -14.58
N ASN A 21 28.53 44.00 -14.27
CA ASN A 21 29.09 42.64 -14.21
C ASN A 21 28.50 41.82 -13.06
N LYS A 22 28.32 42.43 -11.87
CA LYS A 22 27.69 41.78 -10.73
C LYS A 22 26.21 41.45 -10.99
N GLU A 23 25.48 42.35 -11.65
CA GLU A 23 24.09 42.11 -12.02
C GLU A 23 23.95 40.93 -12.98
N ARG A 24 24.82 40.83 -14.00
CA ARG A 24 24.85 39.68 -14.91
C ARG A 24 25.20 38.38 -14.19
N GLU A 25 26.17 38.41 -13.30
CA GLU A 25 26.56 37.23 -12.50
C GLU A 25 25.41 36.79 -11.58
N GLN A 26 24.72 37.75 -10.97
CA GLN A 26 23.56 37.47 -10.13
C GLN A 26 22.39 36.89 -10.95
N GLN A 27 22.15 37.42 -12.14
CA GLN A 27 21.11 36.92 -13.02
C GLN A 27 21.40 35.48 -13.48
N ALA A 28 22.64 35.19 -13.88
CA ALA A 28 23.05 33.83 -14.25
C ALA A 28 22.93 32.84 -13.08
N LYS A 29 23.23 33.27 -11.85
CA LYS A 29 23.02 32.45 -10.65
C LYS A 29 21.55 32.20 -10.39
N ASN A 30 20.69 33.21 -10.53
CA ASN A 30 19.24 33.07 -10.33
C ASN A 30 18.62 32.12 -11.35
N GLU A 31 19.01 32.22 -12.63
CA GLU A 31 18.57 31.28 -13.68
C GLU A 31 19.00 29.84 -13.36
N ARG A 32 20.24 29.65 -12.89
CA ARG A 32 20.71 28.33 -12.48
C ARG A 32 19.94 27.76 -11.29
N VAL A 33 19.59 28.59 -10.31
CA VAL A 33 18.76 28.17 -9.17
C VAL A 33 17.36 27.78 -9.64
N SER A 34 16.73 28.58 -10.50
CA SER A 34 15.42 28.28 -11.08
C SER A 34 15.41 26.92 -11.79
N ASN A 35 16.41 26.67 -12.65
CA ASN A 35 16.51 25.39 -13.37
C ASN A 35 16.69 24.20 -12.40
N MET A 36 17.49 24.36 -11.35
CA MET A 36 17.68 23.31 -10.34
C MET A 36 16.40 23.07 -9.51
N GLU A 37 15.60 24.11 -9.24
CA GLU A 37 14.31 23.97 -8.56
C GLU A 37 13.30 23.22 -9.43
N GLU A 38 13.23 23.53 -10.72
CA GLU A 38 12.39 22.81 -11.68
C GLU A 38 12.78 21.33 -11.81
N GLU A 39 14.09 21.03 -11.92
CA GLU A 39 14.58 19.64 -11.94
C GLU A 39 14.27 18.90 -10.64
N ARG A 40 14.44 19.56 -9.48
CA ARG A 40 14.11 18.97 -8.17
C ARG A 40 12.62 18.63 -8.10
N ASP A 41 11.76 19.54 -8.52
CA ASP A 41 10.31 19.35 -8.45
C ASP A 41 9.87 18.23 -9.40
N TRP A 42 10.42 18.20 -10.62
CA TRP A 42 10.19 17.10 -11.56
C TRP A 42 10.63 15.74 -11.00
N LEU A 43 11.82 15.67 -10.40
CA LEU A 43 12.31 14.45 -9.75
C LEU A 43 11.43 14.04 -8.56
N ALA A 44 10.95 15.00 -7.77
CA ALA A 44 10.08 14.75 -6.64
C ALA A 44 8.72 14.18 -7.08
N ASP A 45 8.15 14.71 -8.17
CA ASP A 45 6.92 14.18 -8.76
C ASP A 45 7.11 12.75 -9.26
N MET A 46 8.21 12.48 -9.97
CA MET A 46 8.53 11.14 -10.46
C MET A 46 8.79 10.14 -9.31
N LEU A 47 9.36 10.61 -8.18
CA LEU A 47 9.56 9.80 -6.98
C LEU A 47 8.23 9.47 -6.29
N ASN A 48 7.29 10.43 -6.28
CA ASN A 48 5.95 10.23 -5.72
C ASN A 48 5.13 9.24 -6.55
N GLU A 49 5.28 9.26 -7.87
CA GLU A 49 4.63 8.29 -8.78
C GLU A 49 5.18 6.86 -8.65
N SER A 50 6.38 6.68 -8.11
CA SER A 50 7.08 5.39 -8.07
C SER A 50 7.22 4.77 -6.69
N GLN A 51 6.49 5.26 -5.67
CA GLN A 51 6.59 4.72 -4.31
C GLN A 51 6.12 3.25 -4.23
N SER A 52 7.09 2.35 -3.96
CA SER A 52 6.80 1.01 -3.51
C SER A 52 6.26 1.04 -2.08
N VAL A 53 5.25 0.22 -1.80
CA VAL A 53 4.73 0.02 -0.45
C VAL A 53 5.19 -1.32 0.07
N SER A 54 5.90 -1.29 1.19
CA SER A 54 6.22 -2.50 1.94
C SER A 54 5.14 -2.77 2.99
N PHE A 55 4.52 -3.94 2.89
CA PHE A 55 3.60 -4.47 3.89
C PHE A 55 4.22 -5.61 4.69
N TYR A 56 5.51 -5.89 4.51
CA TYR A 56 6.19 -6.99 5.16
C TYR A 56 7.32 -6.47 6.01
N ASP A 57 7.21 -6.68 7.32
CA ASP A 57 8.28 -6.40 8.26
C ASP A 57 9.30 -7.54 8.19
N SER A 58 10.50 -7.23 7.69
CA SER A 58 11.59 -8.17 7.56
C SER A 58 12.24 -8.54 8.89
N ILE A 59 12.11 -7.71 9.92
CA ILE A 59 12.66 -7.93 11.26
C ILE A 59 11.78 -8.93 12.01
N GLU A 60 10.47 -8.70 12.01
CA GLU A 60 9.51 -9.59 12.69
C GLU A 60 9.09 -10.82 11.86
N GLY A 61 9.34 -10.78 10.54
CA GLY A 61 8.90 -11.81 9.61
C GLY A 61 7.38 -11.86 9.44
N LYS A 62 6.70 -10.72 9.61
CA LYS A 62 5.23 -10.62 9.63
C LYS A 62 4.72 -9.62 8.61
N TYR A 63 3.52 -9.89 8.12
CA TYR A 63 2.78 -8.90 7.33
C TYR A 63 2.13 -7.87 8.25
N SER A 64 2.07 -6.63 7.77
CA SER A 64 1.45 -5.51 8.48
C SER A 64 0.00 -5.83 8.83
N TYR A 65 -0.47 -5.24 9.92
CA TYR A 65 -1.82 -5.46 10.42
C TYR A 65 -2.88 -5.08 9.39
N GLU A 66 -2.67 -3.97 8.68
CA GLU A 66 -3.56 -3.43 7.66
C GLU A 66 -3.72 -4.41 6.48
N LEU A 67 -2.61 -4.99 6.02
CA LEU A 67 -2.65 -5.99 4.95
C LEU A 67 -3.39 -7.25 5.41
N ARG A 68 -3.14 -7.73 6.63
CA ARG A 68 -3.85 -8.90 7.17
C ARG A 68 -5.35 -8.64 7.28
N GLN A 69 -5.75 -7.47 7.78
CA GLN A 69 -7.15 -7.08 7.87
C GLN A 69 -7.82 -6.99 6.49
N CYS A 70 -7.12 -6.43 5.50
CA CYS A 70 -7.56 -6.42 4.11
C CYS A 70 -7.80 -7.85 3.58
N ILE A 71 -6.86 -8.77 3.82
CA ILE A 71 -6.98 -10.17 3.41
C ILE A 71 -8.17 -10.85 4.09
N TYR A 72 -8.36 -10.65 5.40
CA TYR A 72 -9.53 -11.19 6.10
C TYR A 72 -10.85 -10.67 5.54
N THR A 73 -10.88 -9.40 5.14
CA THR A 73 -12.04 -8.78 4.48
C THR A 73 -12.29 -9.39 3.10
N LEU A 74 -11.25 -9.62 2.30
CA LEU A 74 -11.40 -10.30 1.01
C LEU A 74 -11.91 -11.74 1.17
N LEU A 75 -11.39 -12.47 2.16
CA LEU A 75 -11.83 -13.83 2.48
C LEU A 75 -13.28 -13.87 3.01
N SER A 76 -13.73 -12.84 3.73
CA SER A 76 -15.13 -12.74 4.17
C SER A 76 -16.09 -12.43 3.03
N LEU A 77 -15.62 -11.77 1.98
CA LEU A 77 -16.34 -11.56 0.72
C LEU A 77 -16.27 -12.78 -0.22
N ASN A 78 -15.87 -13.95 0.28
CA ASN A 78 -15.73 -15.20 -0.47
C ASN A 78 -14.75 -15.13 -1.66
N VAL A 79 -13.77 -14.21 -1.62
CA VAL A 79 -12.68 -14.22 -2.61
C VAL A 79 -11.81 -15.45 -2.37
N SER A 80 -11.64 -16.29 -3.39
CA SER A 80 -10.75 -17.46 -3.33
C SER A 80 -9.32 -17.04 -2.96
N ALA A 81 -8.67 -17.79 -2.07
CA ALA A 81 -7.28 -17.55 -1.66
C ALA A 81 -6.29 -17.46 -2.84
N GLN A 82 -6.62 -18.07 -3.98
CA GLN A 82 -5.81 -17.99 -5.21
C GLN A 82 -5.89 -16.60 -5.88
N ASN A 83 -7.01 -15.89 -5.69
CA ASN A 83 -7.29 -14.60 -6.32
C ASN A 83 -6.95 -13.41 -5.42
N VAL A 84 -6.76 -13.61 -4.12
CA VAL A 84 -6.45 -12.53 -3.16
C VAL A 84 -5.24 -11.71 -3.59
N GLU A 85 -4.14 -12.36 -3.98
CA GLU A 85 -2.93 -11.67 -4.46
C GLU A 85 -3.21 -10.82 -5.69
N HIS A 86 -3.97 -11.37 -6.65
CA HIS A 86 -4.33 -10.68 -7.89
C HIS A 86 -5.20 -9.46 -7.62
N VAL A 87 -6.18 -9.57 -6.72
CA VAL A 87 -7.05 -8.45 -6.32
C VAL A 87 -6.21 -7.33 -5.70
N ILE A 88 -5.30 -7.67 -4.78
CA ILE A 88 -4.43 -6.67 -4.14
C ILE A 88 -3.54 -5.97 -5.19
N LYS A 89 -2.94 -6.74 -6.11
CA LYS A 89 -2.15 -6.19 -7.23
C LYS A 89 -2.96 -5.26 -8.11
N CYS A 90 -4.20 -5.62 -8.46
CA CYS A 90 -5.09 -4.80 -9.27
C CYS A 90 -5.42 -3.47 -8.57
N VAL A 91 -5.74 -3.51 -7.28
CA VAL A 91 -6.04 -2.29 -6.50
C VAL A 91 -4.79 -1.40 -6.41
N LEU A 92 -3.63 -1.96 -6.07
CA LEU A 92 -2.38 -1.20 -5.99
C LEU A 92 -2.03 -0.53 -7.33
N LYS A 93 -2.23 -1.24 -8.44
CA LYS A 93 -2.02 -0.71 -9.79
C LYS A 93 -2.90 0.50 -10.09
N ILE A 94 -4.16 0.53 -9.61
CA ILE A 94 -5.06 1.68 -9.79
C ILE A 94 -4.55 2.90 -9.02
N VAL A 95 -3.93 2.68 -7.86
CA VAL A 95 -3.34 3.74 -7.03
C VAL A 95 -1.94 4.15 -7.53
N GLY A 96 -1.43 3.53 -8.59
CA GLY A 96 -0.07 3.76 -9.09
C GLY A 96 1.02 3.22 -8.16
N LYS A 97 0.67 2.38 -7.17
CA LYS A 97 1.62 1.83 -6.20
C LYS A 97 2.04 0.43 -6.60
N GLN A 98 3.28 0.07 -6.27
CA GLN A 98 3.78 -1.30 -6.40
C GLN A 98 4.03 -1.90 -5.02
N CYS A 99 3.86 -3.22 -4.88
CA CYS A 99 4.19 -3.93 -3.66
C CYS A 99 5.31 -4.93 -3.94
N GLU A 100 6.34 -4.92 -3.10
CA GLU A 100 7.50 -5.79 -3.24
C GLU A 100 7.19 -7.23 -2.88
N LYS A 101 6.40 -7.43 -1.81
CA LYS A 101 6.14 -8.75 -1.25
C LYS A 101 4.70 -8.89 -0.78
N LEU A 102 4.00 -9.82 -1.43
CA LEU A 102 2.65 -10.24 -1.06
C LEU A 102 2.67 -11.66 -0.45
N PRO A 103 1.68 -11.99 0.40
CA PRO A 103 1.58 -13.31 1.00
C PRO A 103 1.32 -14.36 -0.07
N ALA A 104 2.10 -15.44 0.01
CA ALA A 104 1.87 -16.61 -0.80
C ALA A 104 0.50 -17.24 -0.49
N ARG A 105 -0.04 -17.99 -1.45
CA ARG A 105 -1.33 -18.70 -1.29
C ARG A 105 -1.40 -19.51 0.00
N SER A 106 -0.32 -20.21 0.38
CA SER A 106 -0.27 -20.99 1.62
C SER A 106 -0.46 -20.12 2.86
N THR A 107 0.18 -18.94 2.90
CA THR A 107 0.00 -17.95 3.96
C THR A 107 -1.44 -17.46 4.03
N VAL A 108 -2.07 -17.18 2.88
CA VAL A 108 -3.48 -16.75 2.82
C VAL A 108 -4.42 -17.88 3.29
N LEU A 109 -4.13 -19.14 2.97
CA LEU A 109 -4.90 -20.28 3.47
C LEU A 109 -4.78 -20.41 5.00
N ASN A 110 -3.59 -20.25 5.56
CA ASN A 110 -3.39 -20.25 7.01
C ASN A 110 -4.18 -19.12 7.69
N MET A 111 -4.19 -17.93 7.09
CA MET A 111 -5.03 -16.81 7.54
C MET A 111 -6.52 -17.16 7.49
N ASN A 112 -7.00 -17.85 6.45
CA ASN A 112 -8.39 -18.29 6.39
C ASN A 112 -8.73 -19.29 7.50
N VAL A 113 -7.82 -20.22 7.82
CA VAL A 113 -7.99 -21.15 8.94
C VAL A 113 -8.04 -20.40 10.27
N GLU A 114 -7.12 -19.47 10.52
CA GLU A 114 -7.10 -18.62 11.71
C GLU A 114 -8.44 -17.87 11.88
N ARG A 115 -8.95 -17.27 10.80
CA ARG A 115 -10.26 -16.60 10.77
C ARG A 115 -11.39 -17.54 11.17
N LEU A 116 -11.41 -18.76 10.63
CA LEU A 116 -12.44 -19.75 10.96
C LEU A 116 -12.38 -20.16 12.43
N ILE A 117 -11.19 -20.40 12.97
CA ILE A 117 -10.99 -20.72 14.39
C ILE A 117 -11.53 -19.59 15.26
N LEU A 118 -11.16 -18.33 14.98
CA LEU A 118 -11.65 -17.17 15.73
C LEU A 118 -13.18 -17.05 15.67
N SER A 119 -13.78 -17.30 14.50
CA SER A 119 -15.25 -17.29 14.36
C SER A 119 -15.93 -18.39 15.17
N GLN A 120 -15.33 -19.58 15.24
CA GLN A 120 -15.86 -20.70 16.02
C GLN A 120 -15.75 -20.45 17.52
N MET A 121 -14.63 -19.88 17.97
CA MET A 121 -14.45 -19.48 19.37
C MET A 121 -15.50 -18.46 19.80
N GLN A 122 -15.72 -17.43 18.98
CA GLN A 122 -16.74 -16.41 19.24
C GLN A 122 -18.16 -17.01 19.29
N LEU A 123 -18.47 -17.96 18.40
CA LEU A 123 -19.76 -18.66 18.45
C LEU A 123 -19.91 -19.53 19.71
N GLY A 124 -18.83 -20.20 20.14
CA GLY A 124 -18.81 -21.03 21.34
C GLY A 124 -19.00 -20.22 22.62
N GLU A 125 -18.44 -19.01 22.70
CA GLU A 125 -18.64 -18.09 23.82
C GLU A 125 -20.07 -17.53 23.86
N VAL A 126 -20.69 -17.33 22.70
CA VAL A 126 -22.02 -16.72 22.57
C VAL A 126 -23.16 -17.75 22.73
N MET A 127 -22.88 -19.05 22.61
CA MET A 127 -23.85 -20.12 22.88
C MET A 127 -23.86 -20.45 24.37
N PRO A 128 -24.83 -19.95 25.18
CA PRO A 128 -24.92 -20.39 26.57
C PRO A 128 -25.20 -21.89 26.61
N GLU A 129 -24.51 -22.61 27.50
CA GLU A 129 -24.58 -24.07 27.75
C GLU A 129 -26.00 -24.61 28.04
N LYS A 130 -27.05 -23.76 28.02
CA LYS A 130 -28.43 -24.09 28.40
C LYS A 130 -29.48 -23.70 27.36
N THR A 131 -29.16 -23.76 26.07
CA THR A 131 -30.21 -23.72 25.06
C THR A 131 -30.62 -25.16 24.73
N ASN A 132 -31.73 -25.61 25.32
CA ASN A 132 -32.34 -26.92 25.03
C ASN A 132 -32.45 -27.11 23.51
N LEU A 133 -31.65 -28.01 22.94
CA LEU A 133 -31.67 -28.40 21.52
C LEU A 133 -32.93 -29.20 21.12
N SER A 134 -34.01 -29.15 21.90
CA SER A 134 -35.24 -29.90 21.67
C SER A 134 -36.04 -29.46 20.43
N CYS A 135 -35.55 -28.49 19.64
CA CYS A 135 -36.23 -27.99 18.44
C CYS A 135 -35.67 -28.55 17.11
N LEU A 136 -34.63 -29.39 17.12
CA LEU A 136 -34.02 -29.95 15.89
C LEU A 136 -34.40 -31.41 15.57
N GLU A 137 -35.20 -32.09 16.41
CA GLU A 137 -35.64 -33.47 16.17
C GLU A 137 -36.75 -33.62 15.09
N GLY A 138 -37.17 -32.53 14.44
CA GLY A 138 -38.23 -32.54 13.43
C GLY A 138 -37.81 -32.97 12.01
N TYR A 139 -36.51 -33.02 11.69
CA TYR A 139 -36.03 -33.26 10.33
C TYR A 139 -35.01 -34.40 10.24
N SER A 140 -35.33 -35.58 10.77
CA SER A 140 -34.57 -36.80 10.46
C SER A 140 -35.46 -38.03 10.37
N LYS A 141 -36.25 -38.11 9.28
CA LYS A 141 -36.95 -39.33 8.88
C LYS A 141 -37.14 -39.42 7.36
N LYS A 142 -36.04 -39.43 6.63
CA LYS A 142 -35.93 -40.11 5.31
C LYS A 142 -34.59 -40.81 5.24
N MET A 143 -34.44 -41.84 6.07
CA MET A 143 -33.39 -42.84 5.94
C MET A 143 -33.74 -43.66 4.70
N ILE A 144 -32.91 -43.51 3.65
CA ILE A 144 -32.99 -44.27 2.42
C ILE A 144 -32.67 -45.73 2.79
N HIS A 145 -33.68 -46.60 2.77
CA HIS A 145 -33.51 -48.05 2.90
C HIS A 145 -32.69 -48.55 1.71
N PHE A 146 -31.40 -48.81 1.92
CA PHE A 146 -30.62 -49.66 1.02
C PHE A 146 -31.10 -51.10 1.19
N GLY A 147 -31.67 -51.65 0.13
CA GLY A 147 -32.20 -53.01 0.08
C GLY A 147 -31.11 -54.05 0.27
N LEU A 148 -31.33 -54.94 1.25
CA LEU A 148 -30.71 -56.26 1.27
C LEU A 148 -31.21 -57.03 0.05
N TRP A 149 -30.34 -57.22 -0.93
CA TRP A 149 -30.47 -58.30 -1.89
C TRP A 149 -30.09 -59.59 -1.18
N GLN A 150 -31.07 -60.39 -0.79
CA GLN A 150 -30.86 -61.82 -0.60
C GLN A 150 -31.00 -62.48 -1.96
N SER A 151 -29.89 -62.99 -2.49
CA SER A 151 -29.94 -63.97 -3.57
C SER A 151 -30.20 -65.33 -2.94
N GLU A 152 -31.37 -65.90 -3.21
CA GLU A 152 -31.61 -67.33 -3.08
C GLU A 152 -31.04 -68.01 -4.34
N GLU A 153 -30.09 -68.92 -4.14
CA GLU A 153 -29.88 -70.15 -4.94
C GLU A 153 -29.16 -71.19 -4.07
#